data_AF-A0A537Z157-F1
#
_entry.id   AF-A0A537Z157-F1
#
_cell.length_a   1.000
_cell.length_b   1.000
_cell.length_c   1.000
_cell.angle_alpha   90.00
_cell.angle_beta   90.00
_cell.angle_gamma   90.00
#
_symmetry.space_group_name_H-M   'P 1'
#
loop_
_entity.id
_entity.type
_entity.pdbx_description
1 polymer ?
#
loop_
_entity_poly.entity_id
_entity_poly.type
_entity_poly.pdbx_seq_one_letter_code
_entity_poly.pdbx_strand_id
1 'polypeptide(L)'
;MNEHNLEVRSRRAARDAMLAQFADVDSTVAWGDFANVATALFPAYRATRLATSLERIRLGSPARRPLGAPMIDLAVVDSIDADVVPWVPNELALGGRDWCWGSAPIRRVAAVLITWINTVAAAADPETASALYAVKDKVSRVRADADRISPPASVFEKLFVEELRDGGESVAVAFERASRRWPADDPAASGETISALNEQLSALAGCLTEFLDVARSTIEPSSNDHALRALRGVLRLHDGTAASASDVARLLLSIEVIEATFAGTEPRPDQVIRVVQFTSKGTVTIDERERSAPIDKLSGVELAHFGAFLKRSWRANDWMWGRLDAAERLVTLLDATSGQRLTADGTRASYASAIQADILREELPTVVAEIENDVRLGAHASAEGKTFCDAVRAVTGTANGPVDLSAADEQQLRALFALQLVGAENLEKEIGSALATMTSIAALATTAGLLRAQGPRFLHRPIALLGAVSRFAWRIARRYRARRARLRDGALLFAIGLIGLVGTIIDLFTSVDLGAFRYVAWALLALTPALALLAVPWLILRHSRKLMGRRRPR
;
A
#
# COMPACT_ATOMS: atom_id res chain seq x y z
N MET A 1 -21.55 -10.19 2.33
CA MET A 1 -21.44 -8.85 2.93
C MET A 1 -21.17 -9.08 4.42
N ASN A 2 -20.11 -8.49 4.97
CA ASN A 2 -19.61 -8.79 6.32
C ASN A 2 -20.72 -8.55 7.38
N GLU A 3 -21.02 -9.53 8.25
CA GLU A 3 -22.07 -9.42 9.30
C GLU A 3 -21.89 -8.17 10.17
N HIS A 4 -20.62 -7.84 10.45
CA HIS A 4 -20.22 -6.61 11.13
C HIS A 4 -20.77 -5.33 10.45
N ASN A 5 -20.75 -5.27 9.11
CA ASN A 5 -21.24 -4.11 8.38
C ASN A 5 -22.78 -3.99 8.45
N LEU A 6 -23.50 -5.11 8.54
CA LEU A 6 -24.95 -5.11 8.74
C LEU A 6 -25.31 -4.59 10.14
N GLU A 7 -24.58 -5.05 11.15
CA GLU A 7 -24.75 -4.60 12.54
C GLU A 7 -24.49 -3.10 12.70
N VAL A 8 -23.43 -2.56 12.07
CA VAL A 8 -23.12 -1.12 12.07
C VAL A 8 -24.24 -0.32 11.39
N ARG A 9 -24.77 -0.80 10.25
CA ARG A 9 -25.90 -0.14 9.57
C ARG A 9 -27.16 -0.13 10.42
N SER A 10 -27.49 -1.24 11.07
CA SER A 10 -28.65 -1.35 11.96
C SER A 10 -28.55 -0.37 13.13
N ARG A 11 -27.36 -0.25 13.75
CA ARG A 11 -27.11 0.69 14.85
C ARG A 11 -27.30 2.14 14.43
N ARG A 12 -26.75 2.52 13.26
CA ARG A 12 -26.94 3.88 12.70
C ARG A 12 -28.41 4.17 12.42
N ALA A 13 -29.14 3.24 11.83
CA ALA A 13 -30.56 3.41 11.55
C ALA A 13 -31.40 3.58 12.83
N ALA A 14 -31.10 2.81 13.90
CA ALA A 14 -31.80 2.95 15.18
C ALA A 14 -31.54 4.30 15.84
N ARG A 15 -30.29 4.79 15.83
CA ARG A 15 -29.94 6.13 16.32
C ARG A 15 -30.66 7.21 15.53
N ASP A 16 -30.58 7.16 14.20
CA ASP A 16 -31.17 8.18 13.35
C ASP A 16 -32.70 8.21 13.54
N ALA A 17 -33.35 7.05 13.69
CA ALA A 17 -34.77 6.95 14.02
C ALA A 17 -35.12 7.55 15.38
N MET A 18 -34.29 7.35 16.41
CA MET A 18 -34.47 7.96 17.73
C MET A 18 -34.35 9.49 17.65
N LEU A 19 -33.28 9.99 17.02
CA LEU A 19 -33.05 11.44 16.90
C LEU A 19 -34.16 12.12 16.09
N ALA A 20 -34.68 11.45 15.05
CA ALA A 20 -35.77 11.97 14.22
C ALA A 20 -37.09 12.20 14.99
N GLN A 21 -37.27 11.60 16.18
CA GLN A 21 -38.44 11.84 17.03
C GLN A 21 -38.46 13.26 17.60
N PHE A 22 -37.29 13.89 17.76
CA PHE A 22 -37.15 15.23 18.30
C PHE A 22 -37.23 16.34 17.24
N ALA A 23 -37.28 15.99 15.94
CA ALA A 23 -37.17 16.96 14.84
C ALA A 23 -38.22 18.08 14.89
N ASP A 24 -39.43 17.75 15.35
CA ASP A 24 -40.59 18.65 15.42
C ASP A 24 -41.00 18.96 16.88
N VAL A 25 -40.17 18.60 17.86
CA VAL A 25 -40.38 18.89 19.28
C VAL A 25 -39.73 20.24 19.63
N ASP A 26 -40.35 20.97 20.56
CA ASP A 26 -39.76 22.19 21.14
C ASP A 26 -38.37 21.91 21.73
N SER A 27 -37.38 22.77 21.46
CA SER A 27 -35.98 22.52 21.79
C SER A 27 -35.75 22.29 23.28
N THR A 28 -36.43 23.05 24.15
CA THR A 28 -36.32 22.88 25.61
C THR A 28 -36.89 21.56 26.10
N VAL A 29 -38.04 21.13 25.55
CA VAL A 29 -38.65 19.84 25.86
C VAL A 29 -37.80 18.69 25.33
N ALA A 30 -37.35 18.78 24.08
CA ALA A 30 -36.52 17.79 23.42
C ALA A 30 -35.24 17.50 24.21
N TRP A 31 -34.52 18.56 24.63
CA TRP A 31 -33.34 18.42 25.46
C TRP A 31 -33.66 17.81 26.82
N GLY A 32 -34.72 18.28 27.50
CA GLY A 32 -35.12 17.76 28.80
C GLY A 32 -35.38 16.24 28.77
N ASP A 33 -36.18 15.79 27.80
CA ASP A 33 -36.51 14.36 27.63
C ASP A 33 -35.26 13.53 27.31
N PHE A 34 -34.42 14.00 26.40
CA PHE A 34 -33.19 13.31 26.00
C PHE A 34 -32.18 13.22 27.15
N ALA A 35 -31.96 14.31 27.88
CA ALA A 35 -31.08 14.37 29.03
C ALA A 35 -31.55 13.47 30.17
N ASN A 36 -32.87 13.36 30.39
CA ASN A 36 -33.46 12.45 31.38
C ASN A 36 -33.18 10.98 31.02
N VAL A 37 -33.34 10.59 29.76
CA VAL A 37 -33.00 9.24 29.29
C VAL A 37 -31.52 8.94 29.50
N ALA A 38 -30.62 9.84 29.08
CA ALA A 38 -29.20 9.66 29.26
C ALA A 38 -28.82 9.56 30.75
N THR A 39 -29.42 10.38 31.62
CA THR A 39 -29.20 10.34 33.06
C THR A 39 -29.66 9.02 33.68
N ALA A 40 -30.81 8.49 33.23
CA ALA A 40 -31.32 7.19 33.69
C ALA A 40 -30.43 6.01 33.25
N LEU A 41 -29.82 6.10 32.07
CA LEU A 41 -28.92 5.06 31.52
C LEU A 41 -27.49 5.16 32.03
N PHE A 42 -27.08 6.32 32.56
CA PHE A 42 -25.70 6.58 32.96
C PHE A 42 -25.11 5.55 33.97
N PRO A 43 -25.83 5.10 35.02
CA PRO A 43 -25.31 4.06 35.91
C PRO A 43 -25.01 2.74 35.21
N ALA A 44 -25.87 2.31 34.27
CA ALA A 44 -25.67 1.08 33.50
C ALA A 44 -24.50 1.22 32.52
N TYR A 45 -24.34 2.41 31.91
CA TYR A 45 -23.18 2.73 31.10
C TYR A 45 -21.87 2.64 31.90
N ARG A 46 -21.82 3.24 33.11
CA ARG A 46 -20.64 3.16 34.00
C ARG A 46 -20.28 1.71 34.33
N ALA A 47 -21.25 0.91 34.73
CA ALA A 47 -21.04 -0.50 35.07
C ALA A 47 -20.50 -1.30 33.87
N THR A 48 -21.09 -1.10 32.68
CA THR A 48 -20.64 -1.76 31.44
C THR A 48 -19.23 -1.32 31.06
N ARG A 49 -18.93 -0.03 31.22
CA ARG A 49 -17.61 0.55 30.92
C ARG A 49 -16.52 0.00 31.83
N LEU A 50 -16.81 -0.12 33.13
CA LEU A 50 -15.92 -0.73 34.10
C LEU A 50 -15.68 -2.19 33.71
N ALA A 51 -16.74 -3.00 33.59
CA ALA A 51 -16.63 -4.43 33.26
C ALA A 51 -15.82 -4.68 31.98
N THR A 52 -16.07 -3.92 30.92
CA THR A 52 -15.33 -4.04 29.64
C THR A 52 -13.85 -3.67 29.79
N SER A 53 -13.55 -2.69 30.65
CA SER A 53 -12.15 -2.28 30.92
C SER A 53 -11.41 -3.38 31.69
N LEU A 54 -12.03 -3.96 32.71
CA LEU A 54 -11.46 -5.04 33.51
C LEU A 54 -11.28 -6.32 32.69
N GLU A 55 -12.24 -6.66 31.82
CA GLU A 55 -12.14 -7.81 30.92
C GLU A 55 -10.97 -7.68 29.94
N ARG A 56 -10.76 -6.49 29.35
CA ARG A 56 -9.60 -6.24 28.49
C ARG A 56 -8.27 -6.45 29.21
N ILE A 57 -8.17 -5.94 30.44
CA ILE A 57 -6.98 -6.12 31.27
C ILE A 57 -6.74 -7.61 31.56
N ARG A 58 -7.81 -8.37 31.83
CA ARG A 58 -7.73 -9.82 32.04
C ARG A 58 -7.23 -10.59 30.83
N LEU A 59 -7.71 -10.25 29.63
CA LEU A 59 -7.31 -10.92 28.39
C LEU A 59 -5.91 -10.47 27.91
N GLY A 60 -5.54 -9.20 28.12
CA GLY A 60 -4.27 -8.62 27.68
C GLY A 60 -3.07 -8.94 28.58
N SER A 61 -3.29 -9.10 29.90
CA SER A 61 -2.20 -9.29 30.87
C SER A 61 -1.40 -10.60 30.71
N PRO A 62 -2.01 -11.78 30.45
CA PRO A 62 -1.28 -13.04 30.31
C PRO A 62 -0.30 -13.05 29.12
N ALA A 63 -0.64 -12.39 28.01
CA ALA A 63 0.19 -12.33 26.81
C ALA A 63 1.48 -11.50 26.99
N ARG A 64 1.56 -10.69 28.05
CA ARG A 64 2.68 -9.77 28.32
C ARG A 64 3.54 -10.19 29.51
N ARG A 65 3.23 -11.33 30.15
CA ARG A 65 4.03 -11.84 31.28
C ARG A 65 5.28 -12.58 30.81
N PRO A 66 6.41 -12.45 31.52
CA PRO A 66 7.57 -13.33 31.33
C PRO A 66 7.18 -14.80 31.56
N LEU A 67 7.75 -15.71 30.77
CA LEU A 67 7.65 -17.16 30.99
C LEU A 67 8.14 -17.51 32.41
N GLY A 68 7.29 -18.20 33.19
CA GLY A 68 7.62 -18.68 34.54
C GLY A 68 7.14 -17.81 35.71
N ALA A 69 6.44 -16.70 35.46
CA ALA A 69 5.82 -15.91 36.53
C ALA A 69 4.66 -16.70 37.21
N PRO A 70 4.49 -16.58 38.54
CA PRO A 70 3.41 -17.26 39.26
C PRO A 70 2.03 -16.82 38.75
N MET A 71 1.06 -17.74 38.81
CA MET A 71 -0.31 -17.48 38.38
C MET A 71 -0.99 -16.51 39.36
N ILE A 72 -1.21 -15.28 38.91
CA ILE A 72 -1.93 -14.25 39.66
C ILE A 72 -3.44 -14.45 39.48
N ASP A 73 -4.17 -14.49 40.59
CA ASP A 73 -5.63 -14.48 40.58
C ASP A 73 -6.16 -13.07 40.20
N LEU A 74 -6.66 -12.96 38.97
CA LEU A 74 -7.26 -11.72 38.46
C LEU A 74 -8.75 -11.60 38.83
N ALA A 75 -9.34 -12.55 39.57
CA ALA A 75 -10.71 -12.45 40.06
C ALA A 75 -10.89 -11.25 41.00
N VAL A 76 -9.85 -10.88 41.76
CA VAL A 76 -9.81 -9.71 42.65
C VAL A 76 -10.05 -8.38 41.90
N VAL A 77 -9.85 -8.35 40.58
CA VAL A 77 -10.12 -7.17 39.75
C VAL A 77 -11.63 -6.87 39.67
N ASP A 78 -12.52 -7.85 39.89
CA ASP A 78 -13.98 -7.62 39.87
C ASP A 78 -14.50 -6.87 41.10
N SER A 79 -13.72 -6.79 42.18
CA SER A 79 -14.09 -6.02 43.37
C SER A 79 -13.62 -4.56 43.34
N ILE A 80 -13.08 -4.09 42.21
CA ILE A 80 -12.58 -2.73 42.06
C ILE A 80 -13.74 -1.76 41.88
N ASP A 81 -13.74 -0.69 42.67
CA ASP A 81 -14.72 0.39 42.55
C ASP A 81 -14.47 1.22 41.29
N ALA A 82 -15.55 1.58 40.60
CA ALA A 82 -15.53 2.46 39.42
C ALA A 82 -14.85 3.80 39.73
N ASP A 83 -15.00 4.30 40.96
CA ASP A 83 -14.52 5.62 41.37
C ASP A 83 -12.97 5.68 41.46
N VAL A 84 -12.30 4.53 41.48
CA VAL A 84 -10.83 4.42 41.48
C VAL A 84 -10.26 4.42 40.04
N VAL A 85 -11.12 4.34 39.02
CA VAL A 85 -10.72 4.19 37.62
C VAL A 85 -10.85 5.54 36.88
N PRO A 86 -9.75 6.26 36.58
CA PRO A 86 -9.82 7.63 36.07
C PRO A 86 -10.53 7.79 34.72
N TRP A 87 -10.64 6.73 33.92
CA TRP A 87 -11.32 6.75 32.61
C TRP A 87 -12.76 6.20 32.65
N VAL A 88 -13.28 5.91 33.85
CA VAL A 88 -14.71 5.64 34.07
C VAL A 88 -15.34 6.93 34.58
N PRO A 89 -16.28 7.54 33.85
CA PRO A 89 -16.79 8.86 34.20
C PRO A 89 -17.59 8.81 35.50
N ASN A 90 -17.42 9.80 36.37
CA ASN A 90 -18.14 9.89 37.65
C ASN A 90 -19.53 10.49 37.50
N GLU A 91 -19.67 11.43 36.57
CA GLU A 91 -20.91 12.14 36.29
C GLU A 91 -21.07 12.38 34.79
N LEU A 92 -22.29 12.71 34.38
CA LEU A 92 -22.62 13.06 32.99
C LEU A 92 -22.23 14.52 32.70
N ALA A 93 -20.93 14.80 32.77
CA ALA A 93 -20.33 16.12 32.53
C ALA A 93 -18.89 15.97 31.99
N LEU A 94 -18.26 17.11 31.68
CA LEU A 94 -16.83 17.17 31.46
C LEU A 94 -16.08 16.84 32.75
N GLY A 95 -15.02 16.04 32.65
CA GLY A 95 -14.18 15.73 33.80
C GLY A 95 -13.24 16.87 34.18
N GLY A 96 -12.58 16.71 35.33
CA GLY A 96 -11.56 17.63 35.84
C GLY A 96 -10.13 17.13 35.58
N ARG A 97 -9.27 17.20 36.60
CA ARG A 97 -7.92 16.64 36.56
C ARG A 97 -7.86 15.18 37.03
N ASP A 98 -8.89 14.73 37.75
CA ASP A 98 -8.88 13.43 38.44
C ASP A 98 -9.53 12.31 37.62
N TRP A 99 -10.40 12.67 36.66
CA TRP A 99 -11.11 11.71 35.83
C TRP A 99 -11.45 12.28 34.45
N CYS A 100 -11.65 11.40 33.48
CA CYS A 100 -12.10 11.72 32.12
C CYS A 100 -12.93 10.56 31.53
N TRP A 101 -13.43 10.77 30.32
CA TRP A 101 -14.11 9.72 29.54
C TRP A 101 -13.13 8.79 28.80
N GLY A 102 -11.86 9.21 28.66
CA GLY A 102 -10.83 8.54 27.87
C GLY A 102 -10.95 8.77 26.36
N SER A 103 -10.01 8.23 25.57
CA SER A 103 -9.98 8.43 24.11
C SER A 103 -11.08 7.68 23.34
N ALA A 104 -11.62 6.58 23.90
CA ALA A 104 -12.60 5.75 23.19
C ALA A 104 -13.96 6.46 22.97
N PRO A 105 -14.61 7.08 23.98
CA PRO A 105 -15.78 7.93 23.76
C PRO A 105 -15.52 9.08 22.78
N ILE A 106 -14.39 9.78 22.90
CA ILE A 106 -14.00 10.85 21.98
C ILE A 106 -13.97 10.32 20.53
N ARG A 107 -13.39 9.14 20.32
CA ARG A 107 -13.31 8.51 18.99
C ARG A 107 -14.68 8.17 18.42
N ARG A 108 -15.58 7.61 19.23
CA ARG A 108 -16.96 7.25 18.82
C ARG A 108 -17.77 8.49 18.47
N VAL A 109 -17.79 9.47 19.37
CA VAL A 109 -18.47 10.75 19.14
C VAL A 109 -17.92 11.45 17.90
N ALA A 110 -16.60 11.49 17.71
CA ALA A 110 -15.99 12.04 16.51
C ALA A 110 -16.43 11.30 15.24
N ALA A 111 -16.55 9.96 15.27
CA ALA A 111 -17.03 9.18 14.13
C ALA A 111 -18.52 9.45 13.81
N VAL A 112 -19.35 9.60 14.84
CA VAL A 112 -20.76 10.02 14.70
C VAL A 112 -20.83 11.40 14.04
N LEU A 113 -20.07 12.37 14.54
CA LEU A 113 -20.04 13.73 14.00
C LEU A 113 -19.53 13.77 12.56
N ILE A 114 -18.48 13.02 12.22
CA ILE A 114 -18.00 12.88 10.82
C ILE A 114 -19.11 12.30 9.92
N THR A 115 -19.87 11.32 10.43
CA THR A 115 -20.99 10.74 9.68
C THR A 115 -22.06 11.79 9.39
N TRP A 116 -22.47 12.55 10.39
CA TRP A 116 -23.43 13.65 10.26
C TRP A 116 -22.96 14.73 9.29
N ILE A 117 -21.70 15.15 9.40
CA ILE A 117 -21.09 16.12 8.48
C ILE A 117 -21.17 15.63 7.03
N ASN A 118 -20.79 14.38 6.76
CA ASN A 118 -20.86 13.82 5.41
C ASN A 118 -22.31 13.73 4.90
N THR A 119 -23.26 13.41 5.77
CA THR A 119 -24.69 13.33 5.41
C THR A 119 -25.22 14.70 4.98
N VAL A 120 -24.95 15.76 5.74
CA VAL A 120 -25.37 17.12 5.35
C VAL A 120 -24.63 17.59 4.11
N ALA A 121 -23.31 17.40 4.05
CA ALA A 121 -22.49 17.86 2.92
C ALA A 121 -22.91 17.22 1.58
N ALA A 122 -23.49 16.02 1.60
CA ALA A 122 -24.04 15.37 0.41
C ALA A 122 -25.34 16.01 -0.11
N ALA A 123 -26.09 16.69 0.76
CA ALA A 123 -27.34 17.37 0.44
C ALA A 123 -27.20 18.90 0.31
N ALA A 124 -26.08 19.46 0.77
CA ALA A 124 -25.81 20.89 0.78
C ALA A 124 -25.31 21.42 -0.59
N ASP A 125 -25.37 22.74 -0.77
CA ASP A 125 -24.70 23.41 -1.88
C ASP A 125 -23.16 23.32 -1.75
N PRO A 126 -22.39 23.54 -2.84
CA PRO A 126 -20.93 23.37 -2.81
C PRO A 126 -20.18 24.26 -1.81
N GLU A 127 -20.69 25.45 -1.50
CA GLU A 127 -20.05 26.38 -0.56
C GLU A 127 -20.23 25.87 0.88
N THR A 128 -21.47 25.53 1.24
CA THR A 128 -21.79 24.91 2.54
C THR A 128 -21.05 23.57 2.71
N ALA A 129 -21.03 22.72 1.67
CA ALA A 129 -20.31 21.46 1.71
C ALA A 129 -18.80 21.64 1.96
N SER A 130 -18.19 22.66 1.36
CA SER A 130 -16.77 23.01 1.60
C SER A 130 -16.52 23.41 3.05
N ALA A 131 -17.38 24.26 3.62
CA ALA A 131 -17.30 24.66 5.03
C ALA A 131 -17.48 23.46 5.96
N LEU A 132 -18.41 22.55 5.66
CA LEU A 132 -18.63 21.31 6.40
C LEU A 132 -17.40 20.40 6.37
N TYR A 133 -16.70 20.28 5.24
CA TYR A 133 -15.45 19.51 5.18
C TYR A 133 -14.32 20.16 6.00
N ALA A 134 -14.27 21.49 6.10
CA ALA A 134 -13.33 22.14 7.02
C ALA A 134 -13.62 21.80 8.49
N VAL A 135 -14.89 21.69 8.88
CA VAL A 135 -15.28 21.20 10.23
C VAL A 135 -14.87 19.74 10.40
N LYS A 136 -15.08 18.88 9.40
CA LYS A 136 -14.65 17.47 9.42
C LYS A 136 -13.15 17.31 9.67
N ASP A 137 -12.33 18.18 9.11
CA ASP A 137 -10.88 18.19 9.33
C ASP A 137 -10.52 18.57 10.77
N LYS A 138 -11.26 19.50 11.39
CA LYS A 138 -11.11 19.81 12.83
C LYS A 138 -11.46 18.60 13.69
N VAL A 139 -12.60 17.96 13.44
CA VAL A 139 -13.03 16.74 14.15
C VAL A 139 -12.00 15.62 14.01
N SER A 140 -11.43 15.46 12.81
CA SER A 140 -10.40 14.45 12.54
C SER A 140 -9.11 14.72 13.31
N ARG A 141 -8.71 15.99 13.48
CA ARG A 141 -7.57 16.40 14.31
C ARG A 141 -7.80 16.11 15.79
N VAL A 142 -8.96 16.52 16.33
CA VAL A 142 -9.34 16.26 17.74
C VAL A 142 -9.30 14.75 18.05
N ARG A 143 -9.83 13.92 17.14
CA ARG A 143 -9.74 12.46 17.26
C ARG A 143 -8.29 11.97 17.29
N ALA A 144 -7.44 12.46 16.38
CA ALA A 144 -6.05 12.05 16.29
C ALA A 144 -5.22 12.48 17.52
N ASP A 145 -5.51 13.67 18.07
CA ASP A 145 -4.86 14.16 19.28
C ASP A 145 -5.27 13.36 20.51
N ALA A 146 -6.55 13.01 20.65
CA ALA A 146 -7.01 12.10 21.71
C ALA A 146 -6.37 10.70 21.64
N ASP A 147 -6.20 10.16 20.44
CA ASP A 147 -5.50 8.88 20.21
C ASP A 147 -4.00 8.99 20.52
N ARG A 148 -3.38 10.17 20.34
CA ARG A 148 -1.98 10.40 20.73
C ARG A 148 -1.82 10.46 22.25
N ILE A 149 -2.75 11.13 22.92
CA ILE A 149 -2.75 11.30 24.38
C ILE A 149 -2.98 9.97 25.09
N SER A 150 -3.96 9.19 24.64
CA SER A 150 -4.30 7.90 25.23
C SER A 150 -4.49 6.87 24.11
N PRO A 151 -3.40 6.24 23.63
CA PRO A 151 -3.49 5.31 22.53
C PRO A 151 -4.35 4.09 22.91
N PRO A 152 -5.12 3.54 21.96
CA PRO A 152 -6.04 2.43 22.21
C PRO A 152 -5.37 1.13 22.70
N ALA A 153 -4.02 1.04 22.69
CA ALA A 153 -3.27 -0.10 23.17
C ALA A 153 -2.40 0.23 24.40
N SER A 154 -2.63 -0.53 25.48
CA SER A 154 -1.64 -1.03 26.45
C SER A 154 -0.84 -0.11 27.37
N VAL A 155 -1.11 1.19 27.44
CA VAL A 155 -0.45 2.05 28.44
C VAL A 155 -0.76 1.55 29.85
N PHE A 156 -2.05 1.39 30.18
CA PHE A 156 -2.45 0.85 31.48
C PHE A 156 -1.93 -0.57 31.72
N GLU A 157 -2.05 -1.47 30.74
CA GLU A 157 -1.58 -2.86 30.88
C GLU A 157 -0.08 -2.93 31.16
N LYS A 158 0.71 -2.06 30.53
CA LYS A 158 2.16 -1.96 30.76
C LYS A 158 2.44 -1.48 32.19
N LEU A 159 1.81 -0.38 32.61
CA LEU A 159 1.92 0.16 33.97
C LEU A 159 1.51 -0.90 35.01
N PHE A 160 0.41 -1.61 34.77
CA PHE A 160 -0.09 -2.63 35.67
C PHE A 160 0.88 -3.83 35.77
N VAL A 161 1.48 -4.26 34.67
CA VAL A 161 2.52 -5.31 34.69
C VAL A 161 3.78 -4.84 35.41
N GLU A 162 4.19 -3.58 35.25
CA GLU A 162 5.30 -2.98 35.99
C GLU A 162 5.03 -2.98 37.50
N GLU A 163 3.86 -2.49 37.94
CA GLU A 163 3.45 -2.45 39.35
C GLU A 163 3.35 -3.85 39.97
N LEU A 164 2.84 -4.84 39.21
CA LEU A 164 2.80 -6.24 39.66
C LEU A 164 4.20 -6.85 39.82
N ARG A 165 5.17 -6.45 38.98
CA ARG A 165 6.54 -6.94 39.06
C ARG A 165 7.30 -6.33 40.23
N ASP A 166 7.15 -5.02 40.42
CA ASP A 166 7.96 -4.25 41.36
C ASP A 166 7.35 -4.28 42.79
N GLY A 167 6.04 -4.52 42.91
CA GLY A 167 5.29 -4.30 44.15
C GLY A 167 5.25 -5.45 45.15
N GLY A 168 5.38 -6.73 44.77
CA GLY A 168 5.25 -7.88 45.69
C GLY A 168 3.93 -7.97 46.50
N GLU A 169 3.01 -7.03 46.30
CA GLU A 169 1.77 -6.79 47.04
C GLU A 169 0.54 -7.26 46.23
N SER A 170 -0.65 -7.20 46.86
CA SER A 170 -1.94 -7.62 46.29
C SER A 170 -2.24 -6.96 44.92
N VAL A 171 -2.92 -7.71 44.03
CA VAL A 171 -3.38 -7.27 42.70
C VAL A 171 -4.14 -5.95 42.74
N ALA A 172 -4.95 -5.75 43.79
CA ALA A 172 -5.74 -4.53 43.97
C ALA A 172 -4.85 -3.29 44.14
N VAL A 173 -3.76 -3.41 44.90
CA VAL A 173 -2.82 -2.30 45.16
C VAL A 173 -2.04 -1.94 43.88
N ALA A 174 -1.58 -2.95 43.14
CA ALA A 174 -0.91 -2.73 41.86
C ALA A 174 -1.83 -2.05 40.85
N PHE A 175 -3.11 -2.43 40.82
CA PHE A 175 -4.11 -1.79 39.97
C PHE A 175 -4.31 -0.32 40.35
N GLU A 176 -4.49 -0.02 41.63
CA GLU A 176 -4.70 1.36 42.09
C GLU A 176 -3.50 2.25 41.76
N ARG A 177 -2.27 1.78 41.96
CA ARG A 177 -1.05 2.51 41.59
C ARG A 177 -0.94 2.74 40.09
N ALA A 178 -1.21 1.71 39.28
CA ALA A 178 -1.24 1.82 37.83
C ALA A 178 -2.31 2.82 37.35
N SER A 179 -3.47 2.87 38.01
CA SER A 179 -4.53 3.83 37.72
C SER A 179 -4.09 5.27 38.01
N ARG A 180 -3.39 5.51 39.12
CA ARG A 180 -2.85 6.85 39.48
C ARG A 180 -1.74 7.31 38.53
N ARG A 181 -1.00 6.38 37.93
CA ARG A 181 0.02 6.62 36.88
C ARG A 181 -0.58 6.64 35.48
N TRP A 182 -1.89 6.49 35.31
CA TRP A 182 -2.49 6.56 33.98
C TRP A 182 -2.99 7.98 33.72
N PRO A 183 -2.82 8.53 32.50
CA PRO A 183 -2.23 7.93 31.30
C PRO A 183 -0.72 8.22 31.12
N ALA A 184 -0.03 8.79 32.10
CA ALA A 184 1.39 9.17 32.00
C ALA A 184 2.20 8.57 33.14
N ASP A 185 3.39 7.99 32.84
CA ASP A 185 4.22 7.26 33.82
C ASP A 185 4.41 7.97 35.18
N ASP A 186 4.43 9.32 35.19
CA ASP A 186 4.44 10.17 36.39
C ASP A 186 3.02 10.57 36.83
N PRO A 187 2.61 10.29 38.09
CA PRO A 187 1.33 10.74 38.65
C PRO A 187 1.08 12.25 38.56
N ALA A 188 2.13 13.08 38.67
CA ALA A 188 1.98 14.53 38.56
C ALA A 188 1.58 14.97 37.13
N ALA A 189 2.13 14.29 36.12
CA ALA A 189 1.79 14.51 34.70
C ALA A 189 0.48 13.84 34.27
N SER A 190 0.02 12.82 35.00
CA SER A 190 -1.23 12.12 34.72
C SER A 190 -2.45 13.05 34.80
N GLY A 191 -2.53 13.91 35.83
CA GLY A 191 -3.63 14.87 35.94
C GLY A 191 -3.69 15.93 34.83
N GLU A 192 -2.53 16.36 34.31
CA GLU A 192 -2.45 17.25 33.15
C GLU A 192 -2.92 16.54 31.87
N THR A 193 -2.56 15.27 31.73
CA THR A 193 -2.92 14.47 30.56
C THR A 193 -4.42 14.10 30.56
N ILE A 194 -5.00 13.88 31.73
CA ILE A 194 -6.46 13.73 31.92
C ILE A 194 -7.18 15.03 31.52
N SER A 195 -6.66 16.19 31.97
CA SER A 195 -7.19 17.50 31.56
C SER A 195 -7.15 17.67 30.04
N ALA A 196 -6.05 17.30 29.39
CA ALA A 196 -5.91 17.38 27.94
C ALA A 196 -6.96 16.51 27.19
N LEU A 197 -7.32 15.33 27.73
CA LEU A 197 -8.42 14.52 27.17
C LEU A 197 -9.78 15.20 27.31
N ASN A 198 -10.05 15.82 28.47
CA ASN A 198 -11.29 16.57 28.69
C ASN A 198 -11.35 17.81 27.78
N GLU A 199 -10.22 18.46 27.50
CA GLU A 199 -10.11 19.55 26.52
C GLU A 199 -10.44 19.07 25.10
N GLN A 200 -10.03 17.86 24.69
CA GLN A 200 -10.42 17.30 23.39
C GLN A 200 -11.93 17.08 23.28
N LEU A 201 -12.59 16.67 24.37
CA LEU A 201 -14.04 16.51 24.41
C LEU A 201 -14.76 17.87 24.31
N SER A 202 -14.24 18.91 24.97
CA SER A 202 -14.69 20.29 24.82
C SER A 202 -14.48 20.81 23.38
N ALA A 203 -13.35 20.48 22.75
CA ALA A 203 -13.09 20.82 21.35
C ALA A 203 -14.07 20.15 20.38
N LEU A 204 -14.47 18.89 20.64
CA LEU A 204 -15.55 18.24 19.88
C LEU A 204 -16.89 18.95 20.05
N ALA A 205 -17.21 19.42 21.26
CA ALA A 205 -18.42 20.21 21.49
C ALA A 205 -18.42 21.52 20.67
N GLY A 206 -17.27 22.21 20.60
CA GLY A 206 -17.09 23.35 19.71
C GLY A 206 -17.29 23.00 18.23
N CYS A 207 -16.76 21.84 17.78
CA CYS A 207 -16.97 21.36 16.42
C CYS A 207 -18.43 21.01 16.12
N LEU A 208 -19.19 20.49 17.09
CA LEU A 208 -20.62 20.23 16.94
C LEU A 208 -21.40 21.53 16.72
N THR A 209 -21.13 22.56 17.53
CA THR A 209 -21.77 23.87 17.38
C THR A 209 -21.46 24.47 16.00
N GLU A 210 -20.19 24.50 15.61
CA GLU A 210 -19.79 25.01 14.29
C GLU A 210 -20.43 24.22 13.14
N PHE A 211 -20.49 22.88 13.25
CA PHE A 211 -21.19 22.02 12.30
C PHE A 211 -22.66 22.41 12.16
N LEU A 212 -23.39 22.54 13.27
CA LEU A 212 -24.81 22.82 13.26
C LEU A 212 -25.12 24.24 12.77
N ASP A 213 -24.27 25.22 13.08
CA ASP A 213 -24.40 26.59 12.57
C ASP A 213 -24.28 26.64 11.04
N VAL A 214 -23.28 25.93 10.48
CA VAL A 214 -23.08 25.83 9.03
C VAL A 214 -24.20 25.00 8.37
N ALA A 215 -24.63 23.92 9.03
CA ALA A 215 -25.60 22.97 8.48
C ALA A 215 -27.06 23.45 8.57
N ARG A 216 -27.36 24.47 9.38
CA ARG A 216 -28.73 24.88 9.75
C ARG A 216 -29.63 25.09 8.53
N SER A 217 -29.17 25.84 7.54
CA SER A 217 -29.94 26.14 6.31
C SER A 217 -30.25 24.90 5.47
N THR A 218 -29.43 23.86 5.57
CA THR A 218 -29.62 22.58 4.87
C THR A 218 -30.53 21.63 5.65
N ILE A 219 -30.49 21.68 6.99
CA ILE A 219 -31.24 20.78 7.89
C ILE A 219 -32.68 21.24 8.12
N GLU A 220 -32.92 22.55 8.26
CA GLU A 220 -34.24 23.10 8.64
C GLU A 220 -35.38 22.86 7.64
N PRO A 221 -35.18 22.90 6.31
CA PRO A 221 -36.25 22.64 5.35
C PRO A 221 -36.93 21.30 5.62
N SER A 222 -38.27 21.23 5.50
CA SER A 222 -39.01 20.00 5.71
C SER A 222 -38.64 18.97 4.64
N SER A 223 -37.69 18.09 4.96
CA SER A 223 -37.24 17.02 4.08
C SER A 223 -37.93 15.71 4.43
N ASN A 224 -38.37 14.98 3.40
CA ASN A 224 -38.78 13.57 3.52
C ASN A 224 -37.58 12.63 3.74
N ASP A 225 -36.34 13.15 3.69
CA ASP A 225 -35.13 12.39 3.97
C ASP A 225 -35.02 12.10 5.47
N HIS A 226 -35.01 10.80 5.81
CA HIS A 226 -34.93 10.33 7.18
C HIS A 226 -33.66 10.79 7.91
N ALA A 227 -32.53 10.86 7.19
CA ALA A 227 -31.25 11.23 7.78
C ALA A 227 -31.18 12.74 8.09
N LEU A 228 -31.72 13.60 7.20
CA LEU A 228 -31.83 15.03 7.48
C LEU A 228 -32.84 15.31 8.59
N ARG A 229 -33.94 14.54 8.67
CA ARG A 229 -34.89 14.63 9.78
C ARG A 229 -34.23 14.25 11.12
N ALA A 230 -33.39 13.23 11.15
CA ALA A 230 -32.61 12.89 12.35
C ALA A 230 -31.68 14.03 12.79
N LEU A 231 -31.00 14.66 11.83
CA LEU A 231 -30.13 15.81 12.08
C LEU A 231 -30.88 17.05 12.54
N ARG A 232 -32.13 17.23 12.10
CA ARG A 232 -33.02 18.25 12.65
C ARG A 232 -33.34 17.99 14.12
N GLY A 233 -33.50 16.73 14.51
CA GLY A 233 -33.57 16.34 15.92
C GLY A 233 -32.33 16.73 16.71
N VAL A 234 -31.14 16.47 16.17
CA VAL A 234 -29.86 16.89 16.79
C VAL A 234 -29.80 18.42 16.95
N LEU A 235 -30.25 19.17 15.93
CA LEU A 235 -30.34 20.63 15.99
C LEU A 235 -31.28 21.10 17.11
N ARG A 236 -32.45 20.46 17.28
CA ARG A 236 -33.38 20.77 18.40
C ARG A 236 -32.76 20.49 19.76
N LEU A 237 -32.06 19.36 19.90
CA LEU A 237 -31.35 19.03 21.14
C LEU A 237 -30.27 20.07 21.44
N HIS A 238 -29.49 20.48 20.44
CA HIS A 238 -28.45 21.50 20.59
C HIS A 238 -29.03 22.87 20.95
N ASP A 239 -30.05 23.34 20.24
CA ASP A 239 -30.74 24.60 20.51
C ASP A 239 -31.31 24.62 21.95
N GLY A 240 -31.74 23.47 22.49
CA GLY A 240 -32.23 23.32 23.86
C GLY A 240 -31.14 23.31 24.94
N THR A 241 -29.89 23.07 24.57
CA THR A 241 -28.73 23.01 25.49
C THR A 241 -28.00 24.35 25.64
N ALA A 242 -28.22 25.30 24.73
CA ALA A 242 -27.24 26.31 24.26
C ALA A 242 -26.83 27.43 25.25
N ALA A 243 -26.55 27.11 26.51
CA ALA A 243 -26.04 28.05 27.50
C ALA A 243 -24.49 28.06 27.60
N SER A 244 -23.80 26.93 27.31
CA SER A 244 -22.33 26.85 27.39
C SER A 244 -21.71 25.71 26.57
N ALA A 245 -20.39 25.75 26.34
CA ALA A 245 -19.65 24.63 25.73
C ALA A 245 -19.71 23.33 26.55
N SER A 246 -19.85 23.45 27.88
CA SER A 246 -20.04 22.32 28.78
C SER A 246 -21.38 21.63 28.55
N ASP A 247 -22.44 22.39 28.26
CA ASP A 247 -23.77 21.84 27.97
C ASP A 247 -23.79 21.10 26.62
N VAL A 248 -23.10 21.64 25.62
CA VAL A 248 -22.94 20.96 24.32
C VAL A 248 -22.09 19.70 24.47
N ALA A 249 -21.06 19.71 25.32
CA ALA A 249 -20.32 18.50 25.65
C ALA A 249 -21.22 17.47 26.35
N ARG A 250 -22.10 17.89 27.26
CA ARG A 250 -23.09 17.02 27.90
C ARG A 250 -24.05 16.40 26.88
N LEU A 251 -24.46 17.12 25.83
CA LEU A 251 -25.24 16.57 24.73
C LEU A 251 -24.47 15.44 24.00
N LEU A 252 -23.22 15.68 23.61
CA LEU A 252 -22.38 14.66 22.97
C LEU A 252 -22.20 13.41 23.85
N LEU A 253 -21.98 13.62 25.15
CA LEU A 253 -21.87 12.55 26.13
C LEU A 253 -23.17 11.79 26.33
N SER A 254 -24.31 12.48 26.27
CA SER A 254 -25.63 11.86 26.35
C SER A 254 -25.89 10.94 25.14
N ILE A 255 -25.48 11.37 23.95
CA ILE A 255 -25.50 10.53 22.74
C ILE A 255 -24.63 9.28 22.93
N GLU A 256 -23.40 9.45 23.43
CA GLU A 256 -22.48 8.35 23.73
C GLU A 256 -23.08 7.35 24.74
N VAL A 257 -23.65 7.82 25.84
CA VAL A 257 -24.26 6.95 26.86
C VAL A 257 -25.40 6.13 26.28
N ILE A 258 -26.30 6.78 25.54
CA ILE A 258 -27.44 6.10 24.93
C ILE A 258 -26.94 5.07 23.90
N GLU A 259 -26.08 5.47 22.97
CA GLU A 259 -25.56 4.57 21.94
C GLU A 259 -24.82 3.38 22.56
N ALA A 260 -23.90 3.62 23.48
CA ALA A 260 -23.08 2.57 24.06
C ALA A 260 -23.88 1.57 24.91
N THR A 261 -25.01 2.00 25.50
CA THR A 261 -25.90 1.10 26.25
C THR A 261 -26.62 0.12 25.33
N PHE A 262 -27.03 0.54 24.13
CA PHE A 262 -27.72 -0.33 23.18
C PHE A 262 -26.77 -1.08 22.22
N ALA A 263 -25.60 -0.52 21.93
CA ALA A 263 -24.65 -1.03 20.94
C ALA A 263 -23.43 -1.73 21.53
N GLY A 264 -23.21 -1.62 22.85
CA GLY A 264 -21.99 -2.03 23.54
C GLY A 264 -20.90 -0.95 23.53
N THR A 265 -19.96 -1.02 24.47
CA THR A 265 -18.93 0.01 24.70
C THR A 265 -17.63 -0.18 23.92
N GLU A 266 -17.50 -1.25 23.12
CA GLU A 266 -16.29 -1.52 22.36
C GLU A 266 -16.25 -0.72 21.05
N PRO A 267 -15.11 -0.05 20.75
CA PRO A 267 -14.91 0.61 19.47
C PRO A 267 -14.69 -0.45 18.40
N ARG A 268 -15.75 -0.96 17.80
CA ARG A 268 -15.60 -1.69 16.55
C ARG A 268 -15.42 -0.67 15.44
N PRO A 269 -14.37 -0.77 14.60
CA PRO A 269 -14.20 0.18 13.50
C PRO A 269 -15.43 0.14 12.60
N ASP A 270 -15.95 1.30 12.23
CA ASP A 270 -17.13 1.47 11.36
C ASP A 270 -16.99 0.68 10.05
N GLN A 271 -15.75 0.50 9.60
CA GLN A 271 -15.39 -0.34 8.47
C GLN A 271 -14.04 -1.00 8.73
N VAL A 272 -13.98 -2.32 8.62
CA VAL A 272 -12.72 -3.05 8.58
C VAL A 272 -12.24 -3.08 7.13
N ILE A 273 -11.14 -2.36 6.84
CA ILE A 273 -10.43 -2.44 5.56
C ILE A 273 -9.17 -3.27 5.79
N ARG A 274 -9.11 -4.46 5.20
CA ARG A 274 -7.88 -5.26 5.20
C ARG A 274 -7.04 -4.86 4.00
N VAL A 275 -5.90 -4.23 4.26
CA VAL A 275 -4.92 -3.91 3.21
C VAL A 275 -3.95 -5.07 3.08
N VAL A 276 -3.82 -5.59 1.86
CA VAL A 276 -2.85 -6.63 1.51
C VAL A 276 -1.90 -6.03 0.48
N GLN A 277 -0.60 -6.09 0.76
CA GLN A 277 0.42 -5.58 -0.14
C GLN A 277 1.08 -6.73 -0.91
N PHE A 278 0.94 -6.71 -2.23
CA PHE A 278 1.75 -7.53 -3.14
C PHE A 278 2.82 -6.63 -3.75
N THR A 279 4.08 -6.89 -3.41
CA THR A 279 5.21 -6.06 -3.83
C THR A 279 6.47 -6.90 -3.91
N SER A 280 7.38 -6.51 -4.81
CA SER A 280 8.74 -7.05 -4.88
C SER A 280 9.68 -6.49 -3.82
N LYS A 281 9.20 -5.55 -2.98
CA LYS A 281 9.93 -5.03 -1.83
C LYS A 281 9.91 -6.02 -0.64
N GLY A 282 11.06 -6.14 0.02
CA GLY A 282 11.27 -7.02 1.18
C GLY A 282 11.94 -8.33 0.80
N THR A 283 12.37 -9.12 1.77
CA THR A 283 13.10 -10.38 1.55
C THR A 283 12.16 -11.54 1.26
N VAL A 284 12.70 -12.62 0.69
CA VAL A 284 12.04 -13.94 0.59
C VAL A 284 12.86 -14.95 1.39
N THR A 285 12.19 -15.89 2.07
CA THR A 285 12.81 -16.81 3.03
C THR A 285 13.93 -17.69 2.46
N ILE A 286 13.84 -18.08 1.19
CA ILE A 286 14.84 -18.93 0.53
C ILE A 286 16.11 -18.17 0.09
N ASP A 287 16.09 -16.84 0.03
CA ASP A 287 17.21 -16.04 -0.47
C ASP A 287 18.26 -15.78 0.60
N GLU A 288 19.36 -16.52 0.58
CA GLU A 288 20.50 -16.35 1.51
C GLU A 288 21.22 -15.00 1.36
N ARG A 289 21.03 -14.31 0.23
CA ARG A 289 21.57 -12.97 0.00
C ARG A 289 20.69 -11.86 0.54
N GLU A 290 19.51 -12.19 1.05
CA GLU A 290 18.55 -11.26 1.65
C GLU A 290 18.25 -10.04 0.74
N ARG A 291 18.16 -10.27 -0.57
CA ARG A 291 17.84 -9.19 -1.53
C ARG A 291 16.44 -8.69 -1.21
N SER A 292 16.32 -7.38 -1.02
CA SER A 292 15.08 -6.75 -0.55
C SER A 292 14.61 -5.59 -1.43
N ALA A 293 15.52 -4.93 -2.15
CA ALA A 293 15.16 -3.87 -3.08
C ALA A 293 14.79 -4.45 -4.45
N PRO A 294 13.78 -3.88 -5.15
CA PRO A 294 13.40 -4.35 -6.49
C PRO A 294 14.55 -4.35 -7.50
N ILE A 295 15.49 -3.40 -7.39
CA ILE A 295 16.65 -3.28 -8.28
C ILE A 295 17.64 -4.45 -8.14
N ASP A 296 17.69 -5.10 -6.97
CA ASP A 296 18.60 -6.23 -6.73
C ASP A 296 18.02 -7.56 -7.24
N LYS A 297 16.73 -7.56 -7.55
CA LYS A 297 15.95 -8.75 -7.91
C LYS A 297 15.50 -8.73 -9.37
N LEU A 298 14.97 -7.61 -9.82
CA LEU A 298 14.26 -7.47 -11.08
C LEU A 298 15.15 -6.78 -12.11
N SER A 299 15.30 -7.39 -13.28
CA SER A 299 15.98 -6.80 -14.44
C SER A 299 15.07 -5.82 -15.18
N GLY A 300 13.76 -5.86 -14.92
CA GLY A 300 12.77 -5.05 -15.60
C GLY A 300 12.73 -3.58 -15.22
N VAL A 301 13.30 -3.18 -14.08
CA VAL A 301 13.12 -1.83 -13.51
C VAL A 301 13.76 -0.70 -14.32
N GLU A 302 14.68 -1.03 -15.23
CA GLU A 302 15.26 -0.07 -16.18
C GLU A 302 14.27 0.34 -17.29
N LEU A 303 14.57 1.43 -18.00
CA LEU A 303 13.74 1.96 -19.10
C LEU A 303 12.25 2.14 -18.72
N ALA A 304 11.97 2.74 -17.56
CA ALA A 304 10.61 2.93 -17.04
C ALA A 304 9.81 1.60 -16.91
N HIS A 305 10.46 0.56 -16.38
CA HIS A 305 9.90 -0.79 -16.18
C HIS A 305 9.79 -1.66 -17.44
N PHE A 306 10.53 -1.34 -18.51
CA PHE A 306 10.56 -2.10 -19.76
C PHE A 306 11.90 -2.78 -20.05
N GLY A 307 12.87 -2.74 -19.13
CA GLY A 307 14.20 -3.34 -19.32
C GLY A 307 14.12 -4.81 -19.71
N ALA A 308 13.25 -5.58 -19.05
CA ALA A 308 13.10 -7.02 -19.24
C ALA A 308 12.68 -7.43 -20.67
N PHE A 309 12.17 -6.52 -21.50
CA PHE A 309 11.87 -6.84 -22.90
C PHE A 309 13.12 -7.03 -23.78
N LEU A 310 14.30 -6.61 -23.30
CA LEU A 310 15.56 -6.72 -24.02
C LEU A 310 16.04 -8.17 -24.16
N LYS A 311 15.96 -8.92 -23.07
CA LYS A 311 16.52 -10.27 -22.89
C LYS A 311 15.46 -11.24 -22.40
N ARG A 312 15.46 -12.45 -22.93
CA ARG A 312 14.50 -13.48 -22.48
C ARG A 312 14.82 -13.94 -21.06
N SER A 313 16.10 -14.00 -20.72
CA SER A 313 16.57 -14.36 -19.38
C SER A 313 16.10 -13.37 -18.32
N TRP A 314 16.06 -12.08 -18.66
CA TRP A 314 15.55 -11.02 -17.78
C TRP A 314 14.06 -11.21 -17.48
N ARG A 315 13.25 -11.61 -18.47
CA ARG A 315 11.83 -11.93 -18.23
C ARG A 315 11.65 -13.18 -17.39
N ALA A 316 12.42 -14.23 -17.67
CA ALA A 316 12.38 -15.46 -16.88
C ALA A 316 12.76 -15.17 -15.41
N ASN A 317 13.77 -14.32 -15.20
CA ASN A 317 14.16 -13.84 -13.88
C ASN A 317 13.03 -13.08 -13.16
N ASP A 318 12.44 -12.08 -13.82
CA ASP A 318 11.38 -11.26 -13.21
C ASP A 318 10.12 -12.09 -12.90
N TRP A 319 9.81 -13.08 -13.74
CA TRP A 319 8.73 -14.03 -13.52
C TRP A 319 8.97 -14.92 -12.29
N MET A 320 10.17 -15.50 -12.20
CA MET A 320 10.59 -16.29 -11.04
C MET A 320 10.49 -15.46 -9.75
N TRP A 321 11.05 -14.26 -9.73
CA TRP A 321 10.99 -13.36 -8.57
C TRP A 321 9.56 -12.97 -8.19
N GLY A 322 8.70 -12.69 -9.18
CA GLY A 322 7.29 -12.44 -8.94
C GLY A 322 6.59 -13.60 -8.22
N ARG A 323 6.92 -14.85 -8.58
CA ARG A 323 6.40 -16.06 -7.90
C ARG A 323 6.96 -16.19 -6.48
N LEU A 324 8.26 -15.95 -6.28
CA LEU A 324 8.90 -16.04 -4.97
C LEU A 324 8.34 -15.01 -3.98
N ASP A 325 8.25 -13.74 -4.39
CA ASP A 325 7.69 -12.66 -3.58
C ASP A 325 6.19 -12.92 -3.29
N ALA A 326 5.43 -13.40 -4.26
CA ALA A 326 4.03 -13.76 -4.05
C ALA A 326 3.87 -14.89 -3.04
N ALA A 327 4.70 -15.93 -3.10
CA ALA A 327 4.67 -17.04 -2.14
C ALA A 327 4.90 -16.54 -0.70
N GLU A 328 5.92 -15.70 -0.49
CA GLU A 328 6.22 -15.10 0.82
C GLU A 328 5.02 -14.30 1.38
N ARG A 329 4.42 -13.46 0.53
CA ARG A 329 3.28 -12.62 0.91
C ARG A 329 2.02 -13.44 1.18
N LEU A 330 1.76 -14.48 0.39
CA LEU A 330 0.61 -15.36 0.57
C LEU A 330 0.71 -16.17 1.87
N VAL A 331 1.88 -16.74 2.19
CA VAL A 331 2.09 -17.46 3.46
C VAL A 331 1.88 -16.51 4.64
N THR A 332 2.44 -15.30 4.58
CA THR A 332 2.25 -14.27 5.61
C THR A 332 0.76 -13.89 5.78
N LEU A 333 0.04 -13.72 4.67
CA LEU A 333 -1.38 -13.38 4.69
C LEU A 333 -2.25 -14.49 5.26
N LEU A 334 -1.99 -15.74 4.88
CA LEU A 334 -2.71 -16.91 5.36
C LEU A 334 -2.48 -17.08 6.85
N ASP A 335 -1.23 -16.91 7.31
CA ASP A 335 -0.89 -16.95 8.73
C ASP A 335 -1.67 -15.87 9.51
N ALA A 336 -1.63 -14.61 9.04
CA ALA A 336 -2.37 -13.52 9.65
C ALA A 336 -3.89 -13.78 9.68
N THR A 337 -4.44 -14.38 8.63
CA THR A 337 -5.88 -14.73 8.57
C THR A 337 -6.23 -15.88 9.50
N SER A 338 -5.28 -16.77 9.78
CA SER A 338 -5.45 -17.91 10.69
C SER A 338 -5.18 -17.59 12.17
N GLY A 339 -4.93 -16.32 12.51
CA GLY A 339 -4.61 -15.91 13.88
C GLY A 339 -3.15 -16.14 14.27
N GLN A 340 -2.21 -16.03 13.32
CA GLN A 340 -0.76 -16.18 13.52
C GLN A 340 -0.31 -17.58 14.01
N ARG A 341 -1.08 -18.63 13.66
CA ARG A 341 -0.79 -20.00 14.10
C ARG A 341 0.57 -20.52 13.61
N LEU A 342 0.92 -20.26 12.35
CA LEU A 342 2.20 -20.71 11.78
C LEU A 342 3.38 -19.98 12.43
N THR A 343 3.19 -18.72 12.83
CA THR A 343 4.19 -17.96 13.60
C THR A 343 4.31 -18.52 15.03
N ALA A 344 3.20 -18.79 15.72
CA ALA A 344 3.19 -19.35 17.07
C ALA A 344 3.87 -20.74 17.12
N ASP A 345 3.64 -21.57 16.10
CA ASP A 345 4.24 -22.91 15.98
C ASP A 345 5.68 -22.86 15.44
N GLY A 346 6.19 -21.69 15.05
CA GLY A 346 7.53 -21.53 14.47
C GLY A 346 7.71 -22.15 13.07
N THR A 347 6.61 -22.53 12.40
CA THR A 347 6.63 -23.27 11.12
C THR A 347 6.49 -22.40 9.89
N ARG A 348 6.14 -21.11 10.04
CA ARG A 348 5.88 -20.19 8.91
C ARG A 348 7.01 -20.14 7.89
N ALA A 349 8.25 -20.00 8.36
CA ALA A 349 9.44 -19.93 7.48
C ALA A 349 9.67 -21.25 6.74
N SER A 350 9.39 -22.39 7.39
CA SER A 350 9.51 -23.71 6.75
C SER A 350 8.52 -23.86 5.59
N TYR A 351 7.26 -23.46 5.78
CA TYR A 351 6.28 -23.47 4.70
C TYR A 351 6.61 -22.51 3.56
N ALA A 352 7.03 -21.28 3.88
CA ALA A 352 7.45 -20.31 2.87
C ALA A 352 8.62 -20.84 2.04
N SER A 353 9.64 -21.40 2.72
CA SER A 353 10.81 -21.97 2.07
C SER A 353 10.48 -23.17 1.18
N ALA A 354 9.63 -24.09 1.64
CA ALA A 354 9.25 -25.27 0.86
C ALA A 354 8.56 -24.88 -0.46
N ILE A 355 7.61 -23.94 -0.41
CA ILE A 355 6.91 -23.43 -1.61
C ILE A 355 7.89 -22.71 -2.54
N GLN A 356 8.79 -21.90 -1.98
CA GLN A 356 9.82 -21.20 -2.76
C GLN A 356 10.80 -22.19 -3.41
N ALA A 357 11.16 -23.29 -2.75
CA ALA A 357 11.99 -24.34 -3.32
C ALA A 357 11.31 -25.00 -4.52
N ASP A 358 10.01 -25.28 -4.45
CA ASP A 358 9.25 -25.81 -5.59
C ASP A 358 9.25 -24.84 -6.79
N ILE A 359 9.10 -23.55 -6.53
CA ILE A 359 9.22 -22.51 -7.57
C ILE A 359 10.60 -22.53 -8.20
N LEU A 360 11.68 -22.62 -7.40
CA LEU A 360 13.05 -22.68 -7.93
C LEU A 360 13.30 -23.93 -8.79
N ARG A 361 12.76 -25.10 -8.40
CA ARG A 361 12.86 -26.34 -9.21
C ARG A 361 12.26 -26.16 -10.60
N GLU A 362 11.15 -25.44 -10.69
CA GLU A 362 10.45 -25.19 -11.95
C GLU A 362 11.11 -24.08 -12.79
N GLU A 363 11.55 -22.99 -12.15
CA GLU A 363 11.93 -21.76 -12.84
C GLU A 363 13.42 -21.67 -13.16
N LEU A 364 14.33 -22.18 -12.32
CA LEU A 364 15.77 -22.13 -12.59
C LEU A 364 16.15 -22.80 -13.93
N PRO A 365 15.58 -23.96 -14.33
CA PRO A 365 15.81 -24.54 -15.65
C PRO A 365 15.45 -23.59 -16.80
N THR A 366 14.34 -22.87 -16.66
CA THR A 366 13.87 -21.89 -17.65
C THR A 366 14.81 -20.69 -17.71
N VAL A 367 15.27 -20.18 -16.55
CA VAL A 367 16.24 -19.09 -16.48
C VAL A 367 17.55 -19.47 -17.18
N VAL A 368 18.09 -20.67 -16.91
CA VAL A 368 19.31 -21.18 -17.59
C VAL A 368 19.11 -21.28 -19.10
N ALA A 369 18.01 -21.89 -19.54
CA ALA A 369 17.71 -22.05 -20.96
C ALA A 369 17.62 -20.70 -21.67
N GLU A 370 17.04 -19.68 -21.03
CA GLU A 370 16.91 -18.35 -21.62
C GLU A 370 18.22 -17.55 -21.58
N ILE A 371 19.10 -17.74 -20.58
CA ILE A 371 20.46 -17.18 -20.61
C ILE A 371 21.23 -17.75 -21.81
N GLU A 372 21.21 -19.07 -21.97
CA GLU A 372 21.88 -19.75 -23.09
C GLU A 372 21.31 -19.30 -24.45
N ASN A 373 19.99 -19.11 -24.53
CA ASN A 373 19.33 -18.57 -25.72
C ASN A 373 19.76 -17.13 -26.01
N ASP A 374 19.80 -16.26 -25.01
CA ASP A 374 20.19 -14.86 -25.20
C ASP A 374 21.64 -14.75 -25.68
N VAL A 375 22.56 -15.54 -25.10
CA VAL A 375 23.95 -15.64 -25.59
C VAL A 375 24.00 -16.15 -27.03
N ARG A 376 23.19 -17.16 -27.37
CA ARG A 376 23.06 -17.67 -28.76
C ARG A 376 22.50 -16.62 -29.71
N LEU A 377 21.66 -15.71 -29.23
CA LEU A 377 21.14 -14.57 -29.98
C LEU A 377 22.11 -13.38 -30.03
N GLY A 378 23.27 -13.49 -29.36
CA GLY A 378 24.35 -12.50 -29.41
C GLY A 378 24.24 -11.40 -28.35
N ALA A 379 23.62 -11.70 -27.22
CA ALA A 379 23.81 -10.96 -25.96
C ALA A 379 25.26 -11.09 -25.48
N HIS A 380 25.71 -10.17 -24.62
CA HIS A 380 26.97 -10.36 -23.93
C HIS A 380 26.83 -11.47 -22.88
N ALA A 381 27.81 -12.37 -22.83
CA ALA A 381 27.87 -13.40 -21.79
C ALA A 381 28.56 -12.81 -20.55
N SER A 382 27.80 -12.59 -19.48
CA SER A 382 28.37 -12.21 -18.18
C SER A 382 29.13 -13.37 -17.55
N ALA A 383 30.15 -13.06 -16.76
CA ALA A 383 30.91 -14.09 -16.03
C ALA A 383 30.02 -14.76 -14.97
N GLU A 384 29.15 -13.98 -14.35
CA GLU A 384 28.18 -14.39 -13.34
C GLU A 384 27.12 -15.32 -13.95
N GLY A 385 26.52 -14.94 -15.08
CA GLY A 385 25.54 -15.76 -15.79
C GLY A 385 26.13 -17.09 -16.26
N LYS A 386 27.39 -17.09 -16.71
CA LYS A 386 28.10 -18.32 -17.08
C LYS A 386 28.35 -19.21 -15.85
N THR A 387 28.84 -18.63 -14.75
CA THR A 387 29.11 -19.35 -13.50
C THR A 387 27.83 -20.00 -12.95
N PHE A 388 26.72 -19.27 -12.99
CA PHE A 388 25.40 -19.80 -12.61
C PHE A 388 24.97 -20.97 -13.52
N CYS A 389 25.04 -20.82 -14.84
CA CYS A 389 24.68 -21.91 -15.76
C CYS A 389 25.56 -23.14 -15.56
N ASP A 390 26.88 -22.96 -15.44
CA ASP A 390 27.84 -24.04 -15.22
C ASP A 390 27.54 -24.78 -13.90
N ALA A 391 27.16 -24.06 -12.83
CA ALA A 391 26.78 -24.66 -11.55
C ALA A 391 25.50 -25.51 -11.65
N VAL A 392 24.46 -25.02 -12.34
CA VAL A 392 23.22 -25.78 -12.56
C VAL A 392 23.49 -27.03 -13.39
N ARG A 393 24.32 -26.91 -14.43
CA ARG A 393 24.73 -28.03 -15.30
C ARG A 393 25.53 -29.08 -14.53
N ALA A 394 26.39 -28.66 -13.61
CA ALA A 394 27.13 -29.56 -12.73
C ALA A 394 26.21 -30.37 -11.81
N VAL A 395 25.19 -29.74 -11.21
CA VAL A 395 24.22 -30.44 -10.35
C VAL A 395 23.41 -31.48 -11.12
N THR A 396 23.05 -31.20 -12.37
CA THR A 396 22.28 -32.14 -13.21
C THR A 396 23.13 -33.19 -13.91
N GLY A 397 24.46 -33.07 -13.93
CA GLY A 397 25.35 -33.93 -14.70
C GLY A 397 25.16 -33.82 -16.23
N THR A 398 24.45 -32.80 -16.71
CA THR A 398 24.18 -32.61 -18.15
C THR A 398 25.06 -31.51 -18.72
N ALA A 399 25.83 -31.82 -19.76
CA ALA A 399 26.62 -30.82 -20.48
C ALA A 399 25.79 -30.03 -21.51
N ASN A 400 24.74 -30.66 -22.08
CA ASN A 400 23.82 -30.08 -23.06
C ASN A 400 22.43 -30.68 -22.89
N GLY A 401 21.37 -29.95 -23.26
CA GLY A 401 19.98 -30.43 -23.25
C GLY A 401 19.09 -29.75 -22.20
N PRO A 402 17.87 -30.27 -21.96
CA PRO A 402 17.00 -29.74 -20.91
C PRO A 402 17.62 -29.95 -19.52
N VAL A 403 17.46 -28.96 -18.65
CA VAL A 403 17.85 -29.03 -17.24
C VAL A 403 16.67 -29.59 -16.45
N ASP A 404 16.92 -30.58 -15.60
CA ASP A 404 15.92 -31.14 -14.68
C ASP A 404 16.44 -31.05 -13.25
N LEU A 405 15.74 -30.28 -12.41
CA LEU A 405 16.06 -30.08 -10.98
C LEU A 405 15.04 -30.75 -10.05
N SER A 406 14.22 -31.67 -10.55
CA SER A 406 13.21 -32.38 -9.75
C SER A 406 13.82 -33.14 -8.56
N ALA A 407 15.04 -33.65 -8.70
CA ALA A 407 15.77 -34.35 -7.66
C ALA A 407 16.61 -33.43 -6.74
N ALA A 408 16.66 -32.12 -7.01
CA ALA A 408 17.47 -31.19 -6.22
C ALA A 408 16.85 -30.92 -4.85
N ASP A 409 17.67 -31.06 -3.80
CA ASP A 409 17.28 -30.71 -2.44
C ASP A 409 17.25 -29.18 -2.23
N GLU A 410 16.68 -28.74 -1.11
CA GLU A 410 16.53 -27.30 -0.82
C GLU A 410 17.89 -26.59 -0.68
N GLN A 411 18.91 -27.25 -0.12
CA GLN A 411 20.23 -26.65 0.08
C GLN A 411 20.94 -26.43 -1.26
N GLN A 412 20.83 -27.39 -2.18
CA GLN A 412 21.31 -27.26 -3.55
C GLN A 412 20.60 -26.12 -4.28
N LEU A 413 19.27 -26.01 -4.14
CA LEU A 413 18.51 -24.93 -4.77
C LEU A 413 18.89 -23.56 -4.22
N ARG A 414 19.08 -23.42 -2.90
CA ARG A 414 19.59 -22.19 -2.26
C ARG A 414 20.95 -21.80 -2.82
N ALA A 415 21.89 -22.76 -2.89
CA ALA A 415 23.23 -22.51 -3.43
C ALA A 415 23.19 -22.06 -4.91
N LEU A 416 22.37 -22.72 -5.74
CA LEU A 416 22.18 -22.34 -7.14
C LEU A 416 21.55 -20.94 -7.26
N PHE A 417 20.52 -20.65 -6.47
CA PHE A 417 19.85 -19.36 -6.48
C PHE A 417 20.72 -18.21 -5.96
N ALA A 418 21.62 -18.48 -5.01
CA ALA A 418 22.60 -17.52 -4.57
C ALA A 418 23.54 -17.11 -5.72
N LEU A 419 23.90 -18.03 -6.62
CA LEU A 419 24.73 -17.71 -7.80
C LEU A 419 23.97 -16.93 -8.89
N GLN A 420 22.64 -16.91 -8.82
CA GLN A 420 21.78 -16.31 -9.83
C GLN A 420 21.79 -14.77 -9.71
N LEU A 421 22.42 -14.12 -10.69
CA LEU A 421 22.67 -12.66 -10.73
C LEU A 421 22.13 -11.98 -11.99
N VAL A 422 21.12 -12.56 -12.65
CA VAL A 422 20.56 -12.02 -13.91
C VAL A 422 19.96 -10.60 -13.73
N GLY A 423 19.67 -10.18 -12.50
CA GLY A 423 19.26 -8.82 -12.12
C GLY A 423 20.38 -7.78 -11.98
N ALA A 424 21.66 -8.18 -11.88
CA ALA A 424 22.79 -7.25 -11.74
C ALA A 424 23.40 -6.81 -13.09
N GLU A 425 22.81 -7.29 -14.19
CA GLU A 425 23.14 -6.85 -15.54
C GLU A 425 22.31 -5.62 -15.90
N ASN A 426 22.96 -4.54 -16.34
CA ASN A 426 22.30 -3.30 -16.73
C ASN A 426 22.33 -3.13 -18.24
N LEU A 427 21.39 -2.36 -18.79
CA LEU A 427 21.28 -2.04 -20.21
C LEU A 427 22.61 -1.54 -20.80
N GLU A 428 23.38 -0.75 -20.02
CA GLU A 428 24.69 -0.25 -20.42
C GLU A 428 25.65 -1.37 -20.83
N LYS A 429 25.61 -2.51 -20.12
CA LYS A 429 26.46 -3.68 -20.40
C LYS A 429 26.04 -4.41 -21.68
N GLU A 430 24.83 -4.16 -22.20
CA GLU A 430 24.30 -4.73 -23.44
C GLU A 430 24.39 -3.76 -24.63
N ILE A 431 24.85 -2.52 -24.42
CA ILE A 431 25.01 -1.55 -25.51
C ILE A 431 25.99 -2.11 -26.56
N GLY A 432 25.50 -2.18 -27.80
CA GLY A 432 26.28 -2.68 -28.93
C GLY A 432 26.23 -4.20 -29.12
N SER A 433 25.53 -4.94 -28.26
CA SER A 433 25.29 -6.38 -28.47
C SER A 433 24.41 -6.61 -29.70
N ALA A 434 24.56 -7.79 -30.33
CA ALA A 434 23.77 -8.11 -31.50
C ALA A 434 22.29 -8.31 -31.13
N LEU A 435 22.03 -8.83 -29.91
CA LEU A 435 20.69 -8.95 -29.36
C LEU A 435 20.06 -7.58 -29.14
N ALA A 436 20.74 -6.65 -28.47
CA ALA A 436 20.21 -5.30 -28.25
C ALA A 436 19.88 -4.59 -29.56
N THR A 437 20.76 -4.72 -30.57
CA THR A 437 20.51 -4.18 -31.91
C THR A 437 19.26 -4.80 -32.56
N MET A 438 19.12 -6.13 -32.49
CA MET A 438 17.94 -6.82 -33.03
C MET A 438 16.65 -6.43 -32.32
N THR A 439 16.67 -6.31 -30.99
CA THR A 439 15.51 -5.95 -30.18
C THR A 439 15.09 -4.50 -30.45
N SER A 440 16.03 -3.56 -30.58
CA SER A 440 15.72 -2.17 -30.96
C SER A 440 15.09 -2.05 -32.35
N ILE A 441 15.58 -2.79 -33.35
CA ILE A 441 14.98 -2.80 -34.69
C ILE A 441 13.56 -3.41 -34.66
N ALA A 442 13.35 -4.46 -33.85
CA ALA A 442 12.04 -5.06 -33.66
C ALA A 442 11.06 -4.10 -32.95
N ALA A 443 11.52 -3.40 -31.91
CA ALA A 443 10.73 -2.39 -31.21
C ALA A 443 10.31 -1.27 -32.17
N LEU A 444 11.23 -0.74 -32.97
CA LEU A 444 10.93 0.26 -34.00
C LEU A 444 9.88 -0.22 -35.01
N ALA A 445 9.97 -1.47 -35.46
CA ALA A 445 8.97 -2.05 -36.36
C ALA A 445 7.58 -2.15 -35.72
N THR A 446 7.50 -2.53 -34.44
CA THR A 446 6.26 -2.64 -33.67
C THR A 446 5.65 -1.26 -33.41
N THR A 447 6.45 -0.30 -32.96
CA THR A 447 6.03 1.09 -32.71
C THR A 447 5.51 1.75 -33.98
N ALA A 448 6.17 1.53 -35.12
CA ALA A 448 5.66 2.00 -36.41
C ALA A 448 4.30 1.36 -36.77
N GLY A 449 4.09 0.09 -36.45
CA GLY A 449 2.78 -0.56 -36.62
C GLY A 449 1.69 0.11 -35.78
N LEU A 450 1.98 0.39 -34.51
CA LEU A 450 1.04 1.02 -33.58
C LEU A 450 0.73 2.47 -33.97
N LEU A 451 1.76 3.27 -34.28
CA LEU A 451 1.61 4.66 -34.74
C LEU A 451 0.83 4.74 -36.05
N ARG A 452 0.93 3.74 -36.93
CA ARG A 452 0.09 3.68 -38.13
C ARG A 452 -1.37 3.38 -37.78
N ALA A 453 -1.62 2.50 -36.81
CA ALA A 453 -2.98 2.10 -36.43
C ALA A 453 -3.72 3.22 -35.67
N GLN A 454 -3.02 3.94 -34.81
CA GLN A 454 -3.61 4.93 -33.90
C GLN A 454 -3.31 6.39 -34.28
N GLY A 455 -2.33 6.61 -35.17
CA GLY A 455 -1.88 7.95 -35.53
C GLY A 455 -2.68 8.59 -36.67
N PRO A 456 -2.41 9.90 -36.93
CA PRO A 456 -3.11 10.67 -37.95
C PRO A 456 -2.99 10.07 -39.35
N ARG A 457 -4.09 10.07 -40.11
CA ARG A 457 -4.17 9.45 -41.46
C ARG A 457 -3.11 9.97 -42.44
N PHE A 458 -2.70 11.23 -42.32
CA PHE A 458 -1.68 11.82 -43.19
C PHE A 458 -0.27 11.26 -42.95
N LEU A 459 0.01 10.69 -41.77
CA LEU A 459 1.28 10.05 -41.44
C LEU A 459 1.31 8.55 -41.77
N HIS A 460 0.20 7.96 -42.22
CA HIS A 460 0.12 6.51 -42.43
C HIS A 460 1.13 5.98 -43.46
N ARG A 461 1.38 6.73 -44.55
CA ARG A 461 2.34 6.35 -45.60
C ARG A 461 3.80 6.39 -45.14
N PRO A 462 4.31 7.50 -44.56
CA PRO A 462 5.69 7.52 -44.05
C PRO A 462 5.91 6.51 -42.92
N ILE A 463 4.94 6.32 -42.02
CA ILE A 463 5.02 5.32 -40.94
C ILE A 463 4.98 3.88 -41.50
N ALA A 464 4.16 3.61 -42.53
CA ALA A 464 4.14 2.30 -43.18
C ALA A 464 5.49 1.95 -43.82
N LEU A 465 6.16 2.93 -44.44
CA LEU A 465 7.50 2.77 -45.01
C LEU A 465 8.52 2.48 -43.90
N LEU A 466 8.52 3.27 -42.83
CA LEU A 466 9.36 3.05 -41.64
C LEU A 466 9.19 1.62 -41.08
N GLY A 467 7.95 1.16 -40.92
CA GLY A 467 7.65 -0.19 -40.43
C GLY A 467 8.02 -1.29 -41.43
N ALA A 468 7.92 -1.07 -42.73
CA ALA A 468 8.35 -2.03 -43.74
C ALA A 468 9.89 -2.17 -43.78
N VAL A 469 10.59 -1.03 -43.74
CA VAL A 469 12.05 -0.95 -43.71
C VAL A 469 12.62 -1.57 -42.43
N SER A 470 12.04 -1.26 -41.27
CA SER A 470 12.46 -1.85 -39.99
C SER A 470 12.26 -3.37 -39.96
N ARG A 471 11.13 -3.88 -40.48
CA ARG A 471 10.91 -5.34 -40.61
C ARG A 471 11.89 -5.99 -41.57
N PHE A 472 12.25 -5.32 -42.65
CA PHE A 472 13.26 -5.81 -43.59
C PHE A 472 14.66 -5.85 -42.96
N ALA A 473 15.07 -4.77 -42.29
CA ALA A 473 16.30 -4.70 -41.52
C ALA A 473 16.37 -5.79 -40.44
N TRP A 474 15.28 -6.03 -39.72
CA TRP A 474 15.18 -7.11 -38.74
C TRP A 474 15.33 -8.50 -39.37
N ARG A 475 14.68 -8.76 -40.51
CA ARG A 475 14.83 -10.02 -41.26
C ARG A 475 16.26 -10.24 -41.75
N ILE A 476 16.95 -9.18 -42.19
CA ILE A 476 18.35 -9.24 -42.60
C ILE A 476 19.24 -9.52 -41.38
N ALA A 477 19.11 -8.75 -40.31
CA ALA A 477 19.87 -8.94 -39.07
C ALA A 477 19.69 -10.36 -38.51
N ARG A 478 18.47 -10.91 -38.57
CA ARG A 478 18.16 -12.28 -38.18
C ARG A 478 18.80 -13.33 -39.09
N ARG A 479 18.93 -13.08 -40.40
CA ARG A 479 19.40 -14.06 -41.41
C ARG A 479 20.93 -14.09 -41.58
N TYR A 480 21.62 -12.98 -41.34
CA TYR A 480 23.10 -12.90 -41.45
C TYR A 480 23.87 -13.38 -40.20
N ARG A 481 23.15 -13.99 -39.26
CA ARG A 481 23.60 -14.66 -38.03
C ARG A 481 24.67 -15.75 -38.24
N ALA A 482 24.91 -16.21 -39.47
CA ALA A 482 25.73 -17.38 -39.78
C ALA A 482 27.19 -17.11 -40.19
N ARG A 483 27.66 -15.86 -40.29
CA ARG A 483 29.08 -15.58 -40.58
C ARG A 483 29.61 -14.46 -39.68
N ARG A 484 30.50 -14.82 -38.74
CA ARG A 484 31.37 -13.89 -38.01
C ARG A 484 32.16 -13.05 -39.03
N ALA A 485 31.65 -11.89 -39.45
CA ALA A 485 32.42 -10.74 -39.91
C ALA A 485 31.55 -9.66 -40.59
N ARG A 486 31.71 -8.41 -40.11
CA ARG A 486 31.83 -7.19 -40.94
C ARG A 486 30.58 -6.73 -41.71
N LEU A 487 29.44 -6.67 -41.02
CA LEU A 487 28.24 -5.92 -41.43
C LEU A 487 27.67 -5.02 -40.30
N ARG A 488 28.34 -4.96 -39.13
CA ARG A 488 27.95 -4.07 -38.01
C ARG A 488 27.83 -2.62 -38.47
N ASP A 489 28.73 -2.16 -39.33
CA ASP A 489 28.80 -0.77 -39.73
C ASP A 489 27.64 -0.36 -40.65
N GLY A 490 27.23 -1.24 -41.58
CA GLY A 490 26.15 -0.93 -42.53
C GLY A 490 24.76 -0.93 -41.89
N ALA A 491 24.49 -1.85 -40.97
CA ALA A 491 23.21 -1.90 -40.26
C ALA A 491 23.10 -0.78 -39.21
N LEU A 492 24.22 -0.44 -38.56
CA LEU A 492 24.31 0.68 -37.62
C LEU A 492 24.11 2.02 -38.32
N LEU A 493 24.79 2.26 -39.45
CA LEU A 493 24.61 3.46 -40.27
C LEU A 493 23.18 3.61 -40.77
N PHE A 494 22.53 2.50 -41.12
CA PHE A 494 21.15 2.50 -41.58
C PHE A 494 20.15 2.76 -40.43
N ALA A 495 20.39 2.21 -39.24
CA ALA A 495 19.58 2.49 -38.05
C ALA A 495 19.74 3.94 -37.57
N ILE A 496 20.96 4.47 -37.63
CA ILE A 496 21.30 5.87 -37.34
C ILE A 496 20.57 6.81 -38.30
N GLY A 497 20.58 6.52 -39.60
CA GLY A 497 19.84 7.29 -40.61
C GLY A 497 18.32 7.24 -40.40
N LEU A 498 17.80 6.11 -39.90
CA LEU A 498 16.38 5.95 -39.60
C LEU A 498 15.95 6.74 -38.35
N ILE A 499 16.80 6.77 -37.32
CA ILE A 499 16.58 7.57 -36.10
C ILE A 499 16.64 9.07 -36.42
N GLY A 500 17.60 9.49 -37.25
CA GLY A 500 17.67 10.86 -37.78
C GLY A 500 16.39 11.25 -38.53
N LEU A 501 15.88 10.35 -39.40
CA LEU A 501 14.66 10.59 -40.18
C LEU A 501 13.42 10.75 -39.29
N VAL A 502 13.29 9.92 -38.25
CA VAL A 502 12.17 10.00 -37.30
C VAL A 502 12.25 11.27 -36.47
N GLY A 503 13.44 11.64 -35.97
CA GLY A 503 13.66 12.89 -35.23
C GLY A 503 13.33 14.13 -36.05
N THR A 504 13.75 14.17 -37.33
CA THR A 504 13.44 15.29 -38.24
C THR A 504 11.95 15.37 -38.59
N ILE A 505 11.23 14.24 -38.70
CA ILE A 505 9.78 14.23 -38.95
C ILE A 505 9.00 14.73 -37.72
N ILE A 506 9.43 14.41 -36.50
CA ILE A 506 8.79 14.89 -35.28
C ILE A 506 8.99 16.41 -35.15
N ASP A 507 10.21 16.90 -35.38
CA ASP A 507 10.57 18.33 -35.34
C ASP A 507 9.79 19.18 -36.34
N LEU A 508 9.62 18.68 -37.58
CA LEU A 508 8.99 19.46 -38.65
C LEU A 508 7.46 19.54 -38.53
N PHE A 509 6.82 18.64 -37.78
CA PHE A 509 5.37 18.46 -37.79
C PHE A 509 4.70 18.43 -36.40
N THR A 510 5.47 18.59 -35.33
CA THR A 510 4.94 18.78 -33.97
C THR A 510 5.52 20.06 -33.38
N SER A 511 4.74 20.80 -32.59
CA SER A 511 5.21 22.02 -31.90
C SER A 511 6.05 21.71 -30.66
N VAL A 512 6.63 20.52 -30.58
CA VAL A 512 7.46 20.06 -29.46
C VAL A 512 8.88 20.56 -29.70
N ASP A 513 9.38 21.44 -28.84
CA ASP A 513 10.76 21.93 -28.92
C ASP A 513 11.73 20.82 -28.50
N LEU A 514 12.41 20.23 -29.49
CA LEU A 514 13.39 19.16 -29.29
C LEU A 514 14.78 19.69 -28.87
N GLY A 515 14.97 21.01 -28.74
CA GLY A 515 16.21 21.63 -28.27
C GLY A 515 17.47 21.14 -29.00
N ALA A 516 18.49 20.70 -28.27
CA ALA A 516 19.74 20.19 -28.83
C ALA A 516 19.57 18.89 -29.66
N PHE A 517 18.50 18.12 -29.41
CA PHE A 517 18.22 16.86 -30.10
C PHE A 517 17.87 17.07 -31.58
N ARG A 518 17.36 18.26 -31.95
CA ARG A 518 17.11 18.66 -33.34
C ARG A 518 18.39 18.63 -34.18
N TYR A 519 19.45 19.22 -33.67
CA TYR A 519 20.74 19.28 -34.37
C TYR A 519 21.39 17.91 -34.50
N VAL A 520 21.21 17.04 -33.50
CA VAL A 520 21.67 15.64 -33.55
C VAL A 520 20.90 14.86 -34.61
N ALA A 521 19.56 14.94 -34.65
CA ALA A 521 18.74 14.26 -35.65
C ALA A 521 19.10 14.70 -37.08
N TRP A 522 19.28 16.01 -37.30
CA TRP A 522 19.68 16.56 -38.59
C TRP A 522 21.12 16.18 -38.98
N ALA A 523 22.05 16.15 -38.01
CA ALA A 523 23.43 15.70 -38.24
C ALA A 523 23.48 14.21 -38.63
N LEU A 524 22.72 13.35 -37.95
CA LEU A 524 22.62 11.92 -38.29
C LEU A 524 21.99 11.74 -39.68
N LEU A 525 20.97 12.51 -40.03
CA LEU A 525 20.34 12.49 -41.36
C LEU A 525 21.31 12.93 -42.48
N ALA A 526 22.10 13.98 -42.23
CA ALA A 526 23.05 14.55 -43.20
C ALA A 526 24.32 13.70 -43.37
N LEU A 527 24.81 13.08 -42.30
CA LEU A 527 25.99 12.21 -42.32
C LEU A 527 25.74 10.88 -43.04
N THR A 528 24.50 10.38 -43.02
CA THR A 528 24.13 9.08 -43.62
C THR A 528 24.41 8.99 -45.13
N PRO A 529 23.98 9.94 -45.99
CA PRO A 529 24.30 9.91 -47.42
C PRO A 529 25.80 10.14 -47.71
N ALA A 530 26.50 10.95 -46.91
CA ALA A 530 27.95 11.17 -47.05
C ALA A 530 28.76 9.90 -46.72
N LEU A 531 28.38 9.19 -45.66
CA LEU A 531 28.99 7.91 -45.26
C LEU A 531 28.63 6.78 -46.23
N ALA A 532 27.41 6.80 -46.79
CA ALA A 532 27.02 5.89 -47.87
C ALA A 532 27.82 6.14 -49.16
N LEU A 533 28.03 7.40 -49.55
CA LEU A 533 28.85 7.78 -50.71
C LEU A 533 30.33 7.39 -50.55
N LEU A 534 30.88 7.40 -49.33
CA LEU A 534 32.22 6.90 -49.06
C LEU A 534 32.31 5.36 -49.11
N ALA A 535 31.22 4.66 -48.82
CA ALA A 535 31.14 3.19 -48.88
C ALA A 535 30.88 2.64 -50.29
N VAL A 536 30.24 3.43 -51.17
CA VAL A 536 29.85 3.05 -52.55
C VAL A 536 31.06 2.71 -53.45
N PRO A 537 32.17 3.48 -53.48
CA PRO A 537 33.36 3.12 -54.24
C PRO A 537 33.92 1.76 -53.86
N TRP A 538 33.88 1.40 -52.58
CA TRP A 538 34.33 0.09 -52.07
C TRP A 538 33.42 -1.07 -52.47
N LEU A 539 32.10 -0.83 -52.54
CA LEU A 539 31.11 -1.79 -53.04
C LEU A 539 31.23 -2.00 -54.56
N ILE A 540 31.46 -0.93 -55.32
CA ILE A 540 31.64 -0.95 -56.79
C ILE A 540 32.97 -1.60 -57.16
N LEU A 541 34.10 -1.24 -56.52
CA LEU A 541 35.42 -1.88 -56.70
C LEU A 541 35.40 -3.39 -56.40
N ARG A 542 34.52 -3.82 -55.48
CA ARG A 542 34.35 -5.23 -55.12
C ARG A 542 33.49 -5.99 -56.13
N HIS A 543 32.49 -5.35 -56.73
CA HIS A 543 31.70 -5.93 -57.82
C HIS A 543 32.51 -6.04 -59.12
N SER A 544 33.32 -5.02 -59.44
CA SER A 544 34.21 -5.03 -60.61
C SER A 544 35.35 -6.04 -60.48
N ARG A 545 35.93 -6.25 -59.29
CA ARG A 545 36.89 -7.35 -59.03
C ARG A 545 36.26 -8.75 -59.17
N LYS A 546 34.98 -8.92 -58.84
CA LYS A 546 34.24 -10.19 -59.06
C LYS A 546 33.93 -10.46 -60.53
N LEU A 547 33.75 -9.40 -61.34
CA LEU A 547 33.54 -9.50 -62.79
C LEU A 547 34.85 -9.71 -63.56
N MET A 548 35.96 -9.09 -63.14
CA MET A 548 37.28 -9.29 -63.76
C MET A 548 37.96 -10.61 -63.38
N GLY A 549 37.58 -11.24 -62.27
CA GLY A 549 38.11 -12.54 -61.83
C GLY A 549 37.61 -13.78 -62.61
N ARG A 550 36.89 -13.59 -63.73
CA ARG A 550 36.44 -14.66 -64.63
C ARG A 550 37.01 -14.51 -66.04
N ARG A 551 38.34 -14.47 -66.17
CA ARG A 551 39.02 -14.96 -67.39
C ARG A 551 40.10 -15.93 -66.95
N ARG A 552 39.84 -17.22 -67.12
CA ARG A 552 40.86 -18.27 -67.02
C ARG A 552 41.77 -18.16 -68.26
N PRO A 553 43.11 -18.13 -68.13
CA PRO A 553 43.96 -18.47 -69.26
C PRO A 553 43.79 -19.96 -69.58
N ARG A 554 43.77 -20.29 -70.86
CA ARG A 554 43.74 -21.65 -71.41
C ARG A 554 45.03 -22.38 -71.12
#